data_AF-A0A086AMI5-F1
#
_entry.id   AF-A0A086AMI5-F1
#
_cell.length_a   1.000
_cell.length_b   1.000
_cell.length_c   1.000
_cell.angle_alpha   90.00
_cell.angle_beta   90.00
_cell.angle_gamma   90.00
#
_symmetry.space_group_name_H-M   'P 1'
#
loop_
_entity.id
_entity.type
_entity.pdbx_description
1 polymer ?
#
loop_
_entity_poly.entity_id
_entity_poly.type
_entity_poly.pdbx_seq_one_letter_code
_entity_poly.pdbx_strand_id
1 'polypeptide(L)'
;MTKENQKPSYNDVMPSVANFLSALWLEGEFRNQPEYLVEIFDMILESEIGNNLDIRTKMIGCIKTSRMLAKALEPFSDKQIEKACNKIISA
;
A
#
# COMPACT_ATOMS: atom_id res chain seq x y z
N MET A 1 -18.80 -24.25 0.59
CA MET A 1 -17.52 -23.96 1.28
C MET A 1 -17.12 -22.55 0.91
N THR A 2 -17.04 -21.66 1.90
CA THR A 2 -16.71 -20.24 1.74
C THR A 2 -15.22 -20.08 1.41
N LYS A 3 -14.91 -19.31 0.36
CA LYS A 3 -13.54 -19.02 -0.14
C LYS A 3 -12.64 -18.31 0.89
N GLU A 4 -13.20 -17.82 1.98
CA GLU A 4 -12.56 -16.96 2.99
C GLU A 4 -11.33 -17.55 3.68
N ASN A 5 -11.17 -18.88 3.70
CA ASN A 5 -10.07 -19.56 4.41
C ASN A 5 -9.12 -20.36 3.50
N GLN A 6 -9.16 -20.14 2.18
CA GLN A 6 -8.17 -20.74 1.29
C GLN A 6 -6.81 -20.06 1.51
N LYS A 7 -5.79 -20.82 1.89
CA LYS A 7 -4.40 -20.34 1.93
C LYS A 7 -4.03 -19.91 0.51
N PRO A 8 -3.66 -18.64 0.28
CA PRO A 8 -3.17 -18.21 -1.02
C PRO A 8 -1.94 -19.05 -1.37
N SER A 9 -1.87 -19.57 -2.59
CA SER A 9 -0.61 -20.13 -3.07
C SER A 9 0.35 -18.97 -3.34
N TYR A 10 1.65 -19.22 -3.30
CA TYR A 10 2.66 -18.21 -3.67
C TYR A 10 2.38 -17.60 -5.07
N ASN A 11 1.83 -18.43 -5.96
CA ASN A 11 1.45 -18.05 -7.33
C ASN A 11 0.27 -17.06 -7.39
N ASP A 12 -0.54 -16.97 -6.34
CA ASP A 12 -1.67 -16.01 -6.29
C ASP A 12 -1.26 -14.67 -5.66
N VAL A 13 -0.23 -14.68 -4.80
CA VAL A 13 0.17 -13.51 -4.02
C VAL A 13 0.97 -12.52 -4.86
N MET A 14 1.98 -12.98 -5.61
CA MET A 14 2.85 -12.09 -6.38
C MET A 14 2.11 -11.31 -7.47
N PRO A 15 1.23 -11.93 -8.29
CA PRO A 15 0.43 -11.19 -9.26
C PRO A 15 -0.53 -10.19 -8.61
N SER A 16 -1.12 -10.54 -7.46
CA SER A 16 -2.01 -9.63 -6.71
C SER A 16 -1.25 -8.40 -6.20
N VAL A 17 -0.05 -8.61 -5.65
CA VAL A 17 0.84 -7.51 -5.20
C VAL A 17 1.27 -6.63 -6.38
N ALA A 18 1.60 -7.23 -7.52
CA ALA A 18 2.00 -6.48 -8.71
C ALA A 18 0.85 -5.68 -9.33
N ASN A 19 -0.35 -6.26 -9.41
CA ASN A 19 -1.56 -5.53 -9.83
C ASN A 19 -1.86 -4.36 -8.90
N PHE A 20 -1.80 -4.58 -7.58
CA PHE A 20 -1.98 -3.54 -6.57
C PHE A 20 -0.95 -2.42 -6.69
N LEU A 21 0.34 -2.76 -6.80
CA LEU A 21 1.41 -1.78 -6.98
C LEU A 21 1.27 -1.01 -8.30
N SER A 22 0.94 -1.68 -9.40
CA SER A 22 0.74 -1.04 -10.70
C SER A 22 -0.40 -0.02 -10.65
N ALA A 23 -1.55 -0.41 -10.11
CA ALA A 23 -2.71 0.46 -9.97
C ALA A 23 -2.39 1.66 -9.05
N LEU A 24 -1.81 1.41 -7.88
CA LEU A 24 -1.48 2.48 -6.95
C LEU A 24 -0.41 3.43 -7.48
N TRP A 25 0.67 2.89 -8.03
CA TRP A 25 1.84 3.68 -8.40
C TRP A 25 1.66 4.48 -9.70
N LEU A 26 0.82 4.00 -10.62
CA LEU A 26 0.66 4.60 -11.96
C LEU A 26 -0.66 5.38 -12.13
N GLU A 27 -1.75 4.98 -11.45
CA GLU A 27 -3.02 5.70 -11.55
C GLU A 27 -3.21 6.76 -10.45
N GLY A 28 -2.37 6.77 -9.41
CA GLY A 28 -2.51 7.68 -8.27
C GLY A 28 -1.25 8.51 -7.98
N GLU A 29 -1.44 9.64 -7.29
CA GLU A 29 -0.36 10.38 -6.61
C GLU A 29 0.16 9.59 -5.40
N PHE A 30 0.47 8.29 -5.56
CA PHE A 30 0.82 7.43 -4.45
C PHE A 30 2.16 7.79 -3.82
N ARG A 31 3.05 8.43 -4.59
CA ARG A 31 4.26 9.05 -4.05
C ARG A 31 3.94 10.07 -2.96
N ASN A 32 2.77 10.70 -3.03
CA ASN A 32 2.23 11.65 -2.06
C ASN A 32 1.23 10.98 -1.08
N GLN A 33 0.98 9.68 -1.22
CA GLN A 33 0.09 8.93 -0.31
C GLN A 33 0.54 9.02 1.15
N PRO A 34 1.85 8.96 1.48
CA PRO A 34 2.27 9.16 2.86
C PRO A 34 1.82 10.50 3.43
N GLU A 35 1.86 11.57 2.64
CA GLU A 35 1.44 12.92 3.02
C GLU A 35 -0.09 12.99 3.18
N TYR A 36 -0.86 12.43 2.24
CA TYR A 36 -2.32 12.39 2.36
C TYR A 36 -2.82 11.55 3.53
N LEU A 37 -2.16 10.41 3.81
CA LEU A 37 -2.47 9.59 4.97
C LEU A 37 -2.17 10.31 6.28
N VAL A 38 -1.10 11.12 6.33
CA VAL A 38 -0.81 11.96 7.49
C VAL A 38 -1.92 12.98 7.70
N GLU A 39 -2.36 13.70 6.66
CA GLU A 39 -3.45 14.68 6.76
C GLU A 39 -4.75 14.03 7.26
N ILE A 40 -5.11 12.86 6.70
CA ILE A 40 -6.29 12.11 7.15
C ILE A 40 -6.16 11.66 8.61
N PHE A 41 -5.00 11.14 8.99
CA PHE A 41 -4.80 10.64 10.35
C PHE A 41 -4.73 11.78 11.37
N ASP A 42 -4.20 12.95 11.01
CA ASP A 42 -4.24 14.14 11.86
C ASP A 42 -5.68 14.54 12.17
N MET A 43 -6.57 14.56 11.16
CA MET A 43 -8.01 14.79 11.38
C MET A 43 -8.66 13.72 12.27
N ILE A 44 -8.28 12.45 12.11
CA ILE A 44 -8.81 11.36 12.96
C ILE A 44 -8.30 11.50 14.40
N LEU A 45 -7.06 11.93 14.61
CA LEU A 45 -6.46 12.13 15.93
C LEU A 45 -7.16 13.22 16.74
N GLU A 46 -7.79 14.19 16.08
CA GLU A 46 -8.62 15.23 16.70
C GLU A 46 -10.02 14.75 17.11
N SER A 47 -10.44 13.57 16.66
CA SER A 47 -11.74 12.97 16.97
C SER A 47 -11.69 12.02 18.18
N GLU A 48 -12.85 11.64 18.72
CA GLU A 48 -12.95 10.61 19.77
C GLU A 48 -12.37 9.26 19.33
N ILE A 49 -12.47 8.92 18.04
CA ILE A 49 -11.88 7.72 17.45
C ILE A 49 -10.35 7.75 17.62
N GLY A 50 -9.77 8.94 17.54
CA GLY A 50 -8.36 9.20 17.79
C GLY A 50 -7.90 8.83 19.19
N ASN A 51 -8.77 8.66 20.19
CA ASN A 51 -8.36 8.21 21.53
C ASN A 51 -8.12 6.70 21.63
N ASN A 52 -8.50 5.93 20.61
CA ASN A 52 -8.29 4.50 20.59
C ASN A 52 -6.82 4.15 20.25
N LEU A 53 -6.13 3.51 21.20
CA LEU A 53 -4.72 3.15 21.07
C LEU A 53 -4.44 2.12 19.96
N ASP A 54 -5.35 1.17 19.72
CA ASP A 54 -5.21 0.18 18.65
C ASP A 54 -5.30 0.87 17.28
N ILE A 55 -6.26 1.79 17.12
CA ILE A 55 -6.39 2.59 15.90
C ILE A 55 -5.15 3.46 15.70
N ARG A 56 -4.65 4.15 16.73
CA ARG A 56 -3.38 4.93 16.64
C ARG A 56 -2.21 4.07 16.18
N THR A 57 -2.09 2.88 16.74
CA THR A 57 -1.01 1.94 16.38
C THR A 57 -1.10 1.52 14.92
N LYS A 58 -2.32 1.22 14.43
CA LYS A 58 -2.57 0.90 13.02
C LYS A 58 -2.28 2.07 12.08
N MET A 59 -2.67 3.30 12.46
CA MET A 59 -2.38 4.52 11.70
C MET A 59 -0.85 4.73 11.57
N ILE A 60 -0.11 4.62 12.68
CA ILE A 60 1.36 4.72 12.66
C ILE A 60 1.99 3.63 11.79
N GLY A 61 1.51 2.39 11.90
CA GLY A 61 1.97 1.27 11.08
C GLY A 61 1.77 1.54 9.60
N CYS A 62 0.58 2.01 9.22
CA CYS A 62 0.24 2.37 7.85
C CYS A 62 1.18 3.45 7.30
N ILE A 63 1.37 4.57 8.01
CA ILE A 63 2.30 5.63 7.59
C ILE A 63 3.72 5.05 7.39
N LYS A 64 4.22 4.26 8.33
CA LYS A 64 5.56 3.67 8.24
C LYS A 64 5.71 2.80 7.01
N THR A 65 4.76 1.90 6.77
CA THR A 65 4.78 0.99 5.61
C THR A 65 4.69 1.77 4.30
N SER A 66 3.80 2.76 4.18
CA SER A 66 3.69 3.58 2.97
C SER A 66 4.98 4.37 2.71
N ARG A 67 5.59 5.00 3.73
CA ARG A 67 6.89 5.68 3.58
C ARG A 67 8.01 4.74 3.17
N MET A 68 8.07 3.54 3.75
CA MET A 68 9.07 2.53 3.39
C MET A 68 8.91 2.09 1.93
N LEU A 69 7.67 1.89 1.47
CA LEU A 69 7.39 1.52 0.09
C LEU A 69 7.78 2.64 -0.88
N ALA A 70 7.38 3.89 -0.61
CA ALA A 70 7.76 5.04 -1.43
C ALA A 70 9.29 5.16 -1.54
N LYS A 71 10.01 5.05 -0.42
CA LYS A 71 11.48 5.08 -0.39
C LYS A 71 12.12 3.90 -1.12
N ALA A 72 11.54 2.70 -1.04
CA ALA A 72 12.05 1.53 -1.75
C ALA A 72 11.94 1.69 -3.27
N LEU A 73 10.93 2.43 -3.74
CA LEU A 73 10.63 2.64 -5.15
C LEU A 73 11.26 3.94 -5.72
N GLU A 74 11.65 4.88 -4.86
CA GLU A 74 12.32 6.15 -5.22
C GLU A 74 13.48 6.03 -6.23
N PRO A 75 14.36 5.02 -6.18
CA PRO A 75 15.47 4.89 -7.13
C PRO A 75 15.05 4.51 -8.56
N PHE A 76 13.80 4.13 -8.78
CA PHE A 76 13.31 3.60 -10.04
C PHE A 76 12.38 4.60 -10.74
N SER A 77 12.50 4.69 -12.07
CA SER A 77 11.53 5.44 -12.89
C SER A 77 10.19 4.71 -12.96
N ASP A 78 9.10 5.44 -13.22
CA ASP A 78 7.76 4.85 -13.35
C ASP A 78 7.71 3.78 -14.44
N LYS A 79 8.40 4.00 -15.56
CA LYS A 79 8.53 2.99 -16.64
C LYS A 79 9.20 1.69 -16.18
N GLN A 80 10.18 1.77 -15.28
CA GLN A 80 10.84 0.57 -14.74
C GLN A 80 9.92 -0.19 -13.79
N ILE A 81 9.18 0.54 -12.94
CA ILE A 81 8.22 -0.02 -11.99
C ILE A 81 7.06 -0.68 -12.75
N GLU A 82 6.47 0.02 -13.72
CA GLU A 82 5.43 -0.50 -14.61
C GLU A 82 5.88 -1.79 -15.32
N LYS A 83 7.07 -1.77 -15.92
CA LYS A 83 7.62 -2.94 -16.60
C LYS A 83 7.83 -4.11 -15.63
N ALA A 84 8.25 -3.86 -14.40
CA ALA A 84 8.41 -4.89 -13.39
C ALA A 84 7.05 -5.47 -12.98
N CYS A 85 6.05 -4.62 -12.74
CA CYS A 85 4.70 -5.06 -12.40
C CYS A 85 4.08 -5.90 -13.53
N ASN A 86 4.13 -5.42 -14.77
CA ASN A 86 3.60 -6.14 -15.94
C ASN A 86 4.24 -7.52 -16.13
N LYS A 87 5.54 -7.65 -15.84
CA LYS A 87 6.22 -8.96 -15.89
C LYS A 87 5.72 -9.93 -14.82
N ILE A 88 5.43 -9.44 -13.62
CA ILE A 88 4.94 -10.29 -12.52
C ILE A 88 3.47 -10.67 -12.73
N ILE A 89 2.67 -9.77 -13.29
CA ILE A 89 1.25 -10.02 -13.61
C ILE A 89 1.10 -11.07 -14.72
N SER A 90 2.03 -11.10 -15.67
CA SER A 90 2.01 -12.01 -16.82
C SER A 90 2.77 -13.33 -16.60
N ALA A 91 3.35 -13.53 -15.41
CA ALA A 91 4.09 -14.75 -15.02
C ALA A 91 3.19 -15.74 -14.29
#